data_AF-A0A540X083-F1
#
_entry.id   AF-A0A540X083-F1
#
_cell.length_a   1.000
_cell.length_b   1.000
_cell.length_c   1.000
_cell.angle_alpha   90.00
_cell.angle_beta   90.00
_cell.angle_gamma   90.00
#
_symmetry.space_group_name_H-M   'P 1'
#
loop_
_entity.id
_entity.type
_entity.pdbx_description
1 polymer ?
#
loop_
_entity_poly.entity_id
_entity_poly.type
_entity_poly.pdbx_seq_one_letter_code
_entity_poly.pdbx_strand_id
1 'polypeptide(L)'
;MRSESRRLLLTCALLVWGTASAAPLVGPSVGNADALVAEGTKLYNKRKYAEASRVFLQATRANPSLLPAYLGLGRARMGAKETASACAAYRAWLKSAPDIQERPKAKGELELCERQLKAARKKKKKGPVPADMTARHVELKADFFEALEAGTLAGPAGAGEQLRTLVTADYLGVDLAEMGTRLSTASRASAEDVHQRALKGEALTTEQLRTGRELLDWAKDSGEAAPQAPAQGLFLEGLVALQGNDSKGAEGLFAKAASAAPGVTEYRVWRAAALQRAGDLRGALAVMEAELPEDPRTDLLRAAVAQRTSKEDGARELERLLFQRYAAPPSR
;
A
#
# COMPACT_ATOMS: atom_id res chain seq x y z
N MET A 1 -11.11 -50.23 39.59
CA MET A 1 -10.07 -49.19 39.74
C MET A 1 -9.66 -48.78 38.34
N ARG A 2 -10.10 -47.63 37.79
CA ARG A 2 -9.43 -46.30 37.90
C ARG A 2 -7.92 -46.45 37.60
N SER A 3 -7.27 -45.75 36.68
CA SER A 3 -7.57 -44.45 36.07
C SER A 3 -6.54 -44.15 34.96
N GLU A 4 -7.00 -43.56 33.86
CA GLU A 4 -6.39 -42.43 33.12
C GLU A 4 -5.05 -42.63 32.35
N SER A 5 -5.03 -42.48 31.02
CA SER A 5 -5.18 -41.24 30.23
C SER A 5 -4.07 -40.22 30.51
N ARG A 6 -3.04 -40.14 29.64
CA ARG A 6 -2.04 -39.05 29.44
C ARG A 6 -0.79 -39.68 28.76
N ARG A 7 -0.34 -39.38 27.53
CA ARG A 7 -0.18 -38.09 26.86
C ARG A 7 -0.10 -38.31 25.33
N LEU A 8 -1.15 -37.94 24.60
CA LEU A 8 -0.97 -37.33 23.29
C LEU A 8 -0.46 -35.91 23.57
N LEU A 9 0.75 -35.59 23.11
CA LEU A 9 1.20 -34.20 23.01
C LEU A 9 1.25 -33.85 21.52
N LEU A 10 0.09 -33.42 21.02
CA LEU A 10 -0.01 -32.57 19.84
C LEU A 10 0.78 -31.29 20.12
N THR A 11 1.92 -31.14 19.47
CA THR A 11 2.57 -29.83 19.32
C THR A 11 1.81 -29.05 18.26
N CYS A 12 0.78 -28.32 18.70
CA CYS A 12 0.18 -27.24 17.93
C CYS A 12 1.20 -26.11 17.75
N ALA A 13 1.91 -26.14 16.62
CA ALA A 13 2.62 -24.97 16.13
C ALA A 13 1.59 -23.93 15.67
N LEU A 14 1.28 -22.97 16.54
CA LEU A 14 0.52 -21.78 16.18
C LEU A 14 1.36 -20.94 15.22
N LEU A 15 1.14 -21.12 13.92
CA LEU A 15 1.50 -20.15 12.89
C LEU A 15 0.63 -18.92 13.12
N VAL A 16 1.18 -17.95 13.86
CA VAL A 16 0.68 -16.58 13.83
C VAL A 16 0.99 -16.05 12.42
N TRP A 17 0.00 -16.13 11.53
CA TRP A 17 -0.02 -15.31 10.33
C TRP A 17 -0.23 -13.85 10.77
N GLY A 18 0.86 -13.21 11.18
CA GLY A 18 0.92 -11.77 11.15
C GLY A 18 0.77 -11.39 9.68
N THR A 19 -0.26 -10.60 9.36
CA THR A 19 -0.32 -9.86 8.10
C THR A 19 0.90 -8.94 8.10
N ALA A 20 2.02 -9.41 7.59
CA ALA A 20 3.17 -8.58 7.33
C ALA A 20 2.74 -7.61 6.24
N SER A 21 2.21 -6.45 6.65
CA SER A 21 2.08 -5.31 5.76
C SER A 21 3.45 -5.13 5.11
N ALA A 22 3.51 -5.17 3.78
CA ALA A 22 4.74 -4.91 3.07
C ALA A 22 5.31 -3.57 3.59
N ALA A 23 6.62 -3.55 3.86
CA ALA A 23 7.26 -2.33 4.32
C ALA A 23 7.24 -1.30 3.17
N PRO A 24 7.01 -0.02 3.46
CA PRO A 24 7.08 1.03 2.46
C PRO A 24 8.41 0.97 1.68
N LEU A 25 8.33 1.15 0.37
CA LEU A 25 9.45 0.97 -0.54
C LEU A 25 10.33 2.21 -0.59
N VAL A 26 9.72 3.37 -0.87
CA VAL A 26 10.42 4.63 -1.11
C VAL A 26 9.47 5.81 -0.87
N GLY A 27 10.03 6.95 -0.44
CA GLY A 27 9.28 8.17 -0.20
C GLY A 27 8.82 8.36 1.25
N PRO A 28 7.96 9.35 1.51
CA PRO A 28 7.64 9.79 2.87
C PRO A 28 7.00 8.73 3.76
N SER A 29 6.32 7.73 3.18
CA SER A 29 5.72 6.62 3.92
C SER A 29 6.73 5.73 4.63
N VAL A 30 8.00 5.73 4.19
CA VAL A 30 9.11 5.03 4.88
C VAL A 30 9.44 5.68 6.23
N GLY A 31 9.25 7.00 6.35
CA GLY A 31 9.52 7.77 7.57
C GLY A 31 10.15 9.13 7.28
N ASN A 32 10.39 9.92 8.33
CA ASN A 32 11.08 11.20 8.20
C ASN A 32 12.59 10.98 8.01
N ALA A 33 13.11 11.31 6.83
CA ALA A 33 14.50 11.02 6.46
C ALA A 33 15.53 11.70 7.38
N ASP A 34 15.31 12.95 7.79
CA ASP A 34 16.22 13.68 8.67
C ASP A 34 16.25 13.07 10.09
N ALA A 35 15.08 12.69 10.61
CA ALA A 35 14.97 12.00 11.88
C ALA A 35 15.70 10.64 11.84
N LEU A 36 15.55 9.89 10.74
CA LEU A 36 16.25 8.63 10.52
C LEU A 36 17.77 8.84 10.44
N VAL A 37 18.25 9.90 9.76
CA VAL A 37 19.69 10.26 9.75
C VAL A 37 20.20 10.57 11.16
N ALA A 38 19.44 11.34 11.94
CA ALA A 38 19.80 11.67 13.31
C ALA A 38 19.89 10.42 14.20
N GLU A 39 18.91 9.51 14.08
CA GLU A 39 18.89 8.24 14.80
C GLU A 39 20.05 7.32 14.37
N GLY A 40 20.28 7.17 13.07
CA GLY A 40 21.40 6.40 12.52
C GLY A 40 22.74 6.92 13.04
N THR A 41 22.90 8.25 13.12
CA THR A 41 24.10 8.90 13.66
C THR A 41 24.28 8.60 15.15
N LYS A 42 23.19 8.66 15.94
CA LYS A 42 23.21 8.29 17.36
C LYS A 42 23.65 6.84 17.58
N LEU A 43 23.13 5.91 16.77
CA LEU A 43 23.50 4.49 16.82
C LEU A 43 24.96 4.28 16.40
N TYR A 44 25.41 4.97 15.35
CA TYR A 44 26.78 4.94 14.88
C TYR A 44 27.77 5.39 15.97
N ASN A 45 27.48 6.50 16.66
CA ASN A 45 28.31 7.02 17.76
C ASN A 45 28.36 6.06 18.96
N LYS A 46 27.30 5.27 19.17
CA LYS A 46 27.28 4.16 20.14
C LYS A 46 27.98 2.89 19.65
N ARG A 47 28.64 2.92 18.49
CA ARG A 47 29.30 1.78 17.82
C ARG A 47 28.36 0.64 17.45
N LYS A 48 27.04 0.89 17.42
CA LYS A 48 26.02 -0.08 16.99
C LYS A 48 25.89 -0.07 15.48
N TYR A 49 26.96 -0.47 14.79
CA TYR A 49 27.10 -0.26 13.34
C TYR A 49 26.06 -0.97 12.48
N ALA A 50 25.68 -2.20 12.82
CA ALA A 50 24.65 -2.96 12.10
C ALA A 50 23.22 -2.40 12.33
N GLU A 51 22.95 -1.82 13.50
CA GLU A 51 21.69 -1.10 13.73
C GLU A 51 21.69 0.21 12.93
N ALA A 52 22.79 0.97 12.99
CA ALA A 52 22.94 2.22 12.25
C ALA A 52 22.81 2.01 10.73
N SER A 53 23.41 0.97 10.16
CA SER A 53 23.31 0.70 8.71
C SER A 53 21.87 0.46 8.27
N ARG A 54 21.06 -0.26 9.07
CA ARG A 54 19.63 -0.46 8.78
C ARG A 54 18.83 0.84 8.80
N VAL A 55 19.08 1.70 9.79
CA VAL A 55 18.40 3.00 9.91
C VAL A 55 18.82 3.96 8.79
N PHE A 56 20.11 4.02 8.45
CA PHE A 56 20.55 4.82 7.30
C PHE A 56 19.99 4.31 5.98
N LEU A 57 19.85 2.99 5.79
CA LEU A 57 19.20 2.41 4.60
C LEU A 57 17.69 2.76 4.53
N GLN A 58 17.02 2.92 5.67
CA GLN A 58 15.66 3.48 5.68
C GLN A 58 15.70 4.96 5.28
N ALA A 59 16.65 5.75 5.79
CA ALA A 59 16.78 7.16 5.42
C ALA A 59 17.02 7.37 3.92
N THR A 60 17.85 6.53 3.28
CA THR A 60 18.07 6.58 1.81
C THR A 60 16.82 6.25 1.00
N ARG A 61 15.86 5.50 1.57
CA ARG A 61 14.58 5.19 0.91
C ARG A 61 13.53 6.26 1.20
N ALA A 62 13.51 6.79 2.42
CA ALA A 62 12.63 7.88 2.82
C ALA A 62 12.88 9.15 1.99
N ASN A 63 14.15 9.45 1.72
CA ASN A 63 14.53 10.51 0.79
C ASN A 63 15.78 10.10 0.01
N PRO A 64 15.63 9.56 -1.22
CA PRO A 64 16.77 9.19 -2.07
C PRO A 64 17.66 10.35 -2.50
N SER A 65 17.24 11.61 -2.31
CA SER A 65 18.11 12.77 -2.58
C SER A 65 18.94 13.20 -1.36
N LEU A 66 18.69 12.63 -0.17
CA LEU A 66 19.36 13.02 1.07
C LEU A 66 20.77 12.41 1.18
N LEU A 67 21.74 13.10 0.58
CA LEU A 67 23.14 12.66 0.53
C LEU A 67 23.75 12.26 1.90
N PRO A 68 23.49 12.96 3.03
CA PRO A 68 23.99 12.54 4.34
C PRO A 68 23.64 11.09 4.71
N ALA A 69 22.47 10.58 4.29
CA ALA A 69 22.05 9.22 4.56
C ALA A 69 22.97 8.17 3.92
N TYR A 70 23.39 8.39 2.67
CA TYR A 70 24.27 7.48 1.94
C TYR A 70 25.68 7.45 2.54
N LEU A 71 26.19 8.60 2.97
CA LEU A 71 27.51 8.68 3.59
C LEU A 71 27.51 8.01 4.98
N GLY A 72 26.46 8.26 5.77
CA GLY A 72 26.22 7.56 7.04
C GLY A 72 26.10 6.05 6.84
N LEU A 73 25.38 5.61 5.81
CA LEU A 73 25.23 4.21 5.43
C LEU A 73 26.59 3.56 5.10
N GLY A 74 27.40 4.19 4.25
CA GLY A 74 28.74 3.71 3.89
C GLY A 74 29.63 3.54 5.11
N ARG A 75 29.67 4.55 6.00
CA ARG A 75 30.47 4.51 7.24
C ARG A 75 29.97 3.45 8.21
N ALA A 76 28.66 3.35 8.42
CA ALA A 76 28.05 2.34 9.28
C ALA A 76 28.33 0.92 8.76
N ARG A 77 28.16 0.68 7.45
CA ARG A 77 28.48 -0.62 6.81
C ARG A 77 29.97 -0.96 6.92
N MET A 78 30.88 0.01 6.81
CA MET A 78 32.31 -0.21 7.09
C MET A 78 32.54 -0.66 8.54
N GLY A 79 31.93 0.02 9.52
CA GLY A 79 32.00 -0.36 10.93
C GLY A 79 31.40 -1.74 11.22
N ALA A 80 30.35 -2.12 10.48
CA ALA A 80 29.71 -3.44 10.54
C ALA A 80 30.48 -4.54 9.79
N LYS A 81 31.60 -4.20 9.12
CA LYS A 81 32.40 -5.09 8.26
C LYS A 81 31.65 -5.60 7.02
N GLU A 82 30.62 -4.89 6.59
CA GLU A 82 29.87 -5.12 5.36
C GLU A 82 30.54 -4.41 4.18
N THR A 83 31.82 -4.71 3.92
CA THR A 83 32.68 -3.93 3.01
C THR A 83 32.10 -3.82 1.60
N ALA A 84 31.53 -4.88 1.03
CA ALA A 84 30.96 -4.81 -0.32
C ALA A 84 29.81 -3.79 -0.41
N SER A 85 28.85 -3.87 0.52
CA SER A 85 27.69 -2.97 0.59
C SER A 85 28.07 -1.55 1.01
N ALA A 86 29.16 -1.36 1.76
CA ALA A 86 29.71 -0.06 2.06
C ALA A 86 30.25 0.64 0.81
N CYS A 87 31.03 -0.08 -0.02
CA CYS A 87 31.56 0.47 -1.26
C CYS A 87 30.44 0.89 -2.21
N ALA A 88 29.35 0.12 -2.27
CA ALA A 88 28.16 0.48 -3.05
C ALA A 88 27.55 1.81 -2.59
N ALA A 89 27.41 2.03 -1.27
CA ALA A 89 26.87 3.27 -0.71
C ALA A 89 27.77 4.49 -1.00
N TYR A 90 29.09 4.35 -0.88
CA TYR A 90 30.02 5.44 -1.24
C TYR A 90 29.99 5.75 -2.74
N ARG A 91 29.89 4.75 -3.61
CA ARG A 91 29.74 4.97 -5.06
C ARG A 91 28.45 5.70 -5.39
N ALA A 92 27.34 5.29 -4.78
CA ALA A 92 26.06 5.99 -4.92
C ALA A 92 26.17 7.46 -4.50
N TRP A 93 26.76 7.74 -3.34
CA TRP A 93 27.00 9.10 -2.87
C TRP A 93 27.86 9.92 -3.86
N LEU A 94 28.99 9.38 -4.31
CA LEU A 94 29.93 10.07 -5.22
C LEU A 94 29.33 10.35 -6.61
N LYS A 95 28.45 9.46 -7.08
CA LYS A 95 27.71 9.66 -8.33
C LYS A 95 26.73 10.84 -8.22
N SER A 96 26.14 11.03 -7.04
CA SER A 96 25.08 12.01 -6.80
C SER A 96 25.56 13.35 -6.23
N ALA A 97 26.82 13.45 -5.80
CA ALA A 97 27.41 14.62 -5.17
C ALA A 97 28.62 15.18 -5.95
N PRO A 98 28.46 15.72 -7.18
CA PRO A 98 29.57 16.17 -8.02
C PRO A 98 30.45 17.27 -7.39
N ASP A 99 29.87 18.17 -6.59
CA ASP A 99 30.53 19.41 -6.13
C ASP A 99 30.29 19.72 -4.63
N ILE A 100 30.68 18.79 -3.74
CA ILE A 100 30.51 18.96 -2.28
C ILE A 100 31.86 18.91 -1.58
N GLN A 101 32.04 19.72 -0.54
CA GLN A 101 33.26 19.81 0.28
C GLN A 101 33.73 18.44 0.82
N GLU A 102 32.81 17.53 1.14
CA GLU A 102 33.12 16.19 1.66
C GLU A 102 33.61 15.18 0.60
N ARG A 103 33.60 15.55 -0.68
CA ARG A 103 33.89 14.63 -1.80
C ARG A 103 35.30 14.02 -1.75
N PRO A 104 36.38 14.78 -1.46
CA PRO A 104 37.72 14.19 -1.34
C PRO A 104 37.80 13.14 -0.22
N LYS A 105 37.14 13.41 0.92
CA LYS A 105 37.08 12.47 2.05
C LYS A 105 36.31 11.22 1.69
N ALA A 106 35.13 11.35 1.09
CA ALA A 106 34.32 10.22 0.63
C ALA A 106 35.05 9.38 -0.43
N LYS A 107 35.82 10.01 -1.32
CA LYS A 107 36.68 9.31 -2.28
C LYS A 107 37.75 8.47 -1.58
N GLY A 108 38.44 9.03 -0.58
CA GLY A 108 39.40 8.27 0.22
C GLY A 108 38.76 7.11 1.00
N GLU A 109 37.55 7.31 1.54
CA GLU A 109 36.76 6.25 2.20
C GLU A 109 36.36 5.13 1.22
N LEU A 110 35.98 5.48 -0.02
CA LEU A 110 35.73 4.51 -1.09
C LEU A 110 37.00 3.73 -1.47
N GLU A 111 38.12 4.41 -1.71
CA GLU A 111 39.39 3.77 -2.06
C GLU A 111 39.84 2.78 -0.97
N LEU A 112 39.69 3.15 0.31
CA LEU A 112 39.93 2.26 1.44
C LEU A 112 39.01 1.03 1.39
N CYS A 113 37.72 1.24 1.16
CA CYS A 113 36.73 0.18 1.05
C CYS A 113 37.09 -0.79 -0.08
N GLU A 114 37.41 -0.28 -1.27
CA GLU A 114 37.75 -1.08 -2.45
C GLU A 114 39.03 -1.89 -2.25
N ARG A 115 40.03 -1.29 -1.58
CA ARG A 115 41.25 -1.99 -1.19
C ARG A 115 40.95 -3.15 -0.24
N GLN A 116 40.11 -2.95 0.77
CA GLN A 116 39.69 -4.01 1.70
C GLN A 116 38.90 -5.11 0.99
N LEU A 117 37.99 -4.75 0.08
CA LEU A 117 37.21 -5.70 -0.72
C LEU A 117 38.12 -6.54 -1.63
N LYS A 118 39.09 -5.91 -2.30
CA LYS A 118 40.08 -6.61 -3.14
C LYS A 118 40.95 -7.55 -2.31
N ALA A 119 41.39 -7.13 -1.13
CA ALA A 119 42.15 -7.98 -0.22
C ALA A 119 41.31 -9.17 0.27
N ALA A 120 40.04 -8.95 0.64
CA ALA A 120 39.12 -10.00 1.04
C ALA A 120 38.87 -11.02 -0.09
N ARG A 121 38.69 -10.56 -1.34
CA ARG A 121 38.56 -11.41 -2.53
C ARG A 121 39.81 -12.26 -2.77
N LYS A 122 41.01 -11.67 -2.65
CA LYS A 122 42.28 -12.40 -2.77
C LYS A 122 42.45 -13.47 -1.68
N LYS A 123 42.03 -13.17 -0.44
CA LYS A 123 42.11 -14.11 0.69
C LYS A 123 41.11 -15.26 0.56
N LYS A 124 39.90 -15.00 0.02
CA LYS A 124 38.81 -15.96 -0.14
C LYS A 124 38.78 -16.67 -1.51
N LYS A 125 39.93 -16.95 -2.14
CA LYS A 125 40.04 -17.63 -3.47
C LYS A 125 39.20 -18.92 -3.69
N LYS A 126 38.54 -19.47 -2.66
CA LYS A 126 37.67 -20.67 -2.69
C LYS A 126 36.28 -20.52 -2.01
N GLY A 127 35.87 -19.31 -1.62
CA GLY A 127 34.55 -19.06 -0.97
C GLY A 127 33.66 -18.10 -1.77
N PRO A 128 32.34 -18.07 -1.55
CA PRO A 128 31.44 -17.22 -2.31
C PRO A 128 31.80 -15.74 -2.12
N VAL A 129 32.12 -15.07 -3.22
CA VAL A 129 32.28 -13.61 -3.30
C VAL A 129 30.88 -13.01 -3.46
N PRO A 130 30.54 -11.91 -2.75
CA PRO A 130 29.27 -11.21 -2.98
C PRO A 130 29.14 -10.87 -4.46
N ALA A 131 28.03 -11.31 -5.08
CA ALA A 131 27.76 -11.11 -6.49
C ALA A 131 27.78 -9.61 -6.84
N ASP A 132 28.32 -9.28 -8.00
CA ASP A 132 28.19 -7.93 -8.54
C ASP A 132 26.75 -7.73 -9.03
N MET A 133 25.99 -6.95 -8.26
CA MET A 133 24.57 -6.70 -8.56
C MET A 133 24.37 -5.64 -9.63
N THR A 134 25.44 -5.01 -10.13
CA THR A 134 25.32 -3.86 -11.04
C THR A 134 24.53 -4.20 -12.30
N ALA A 135 24.84 -5.33 -12.97
CA ALA A 135 24.10 -5.78 -14.15
C ALA A 135 22.63 -6.04 -13.83
N ARG A 136 22.37 -6.77 -12.74
CA ARG A 136 21.01 -7.06 -12.27
C ARG A 136 20.22 -5.81 -11.90
N HIS A 137 20.86 -4.79 -11.32
CA HIS A 137 20.20 -3.50 -11.04
C HIS A 137 19.84 -2.75 -12.32
N VAL A 138 20.62 -2.88 -13.40
CA VAL A 138 20.29 -2.30 -14.71
C VAL A 138 19.08 -3.02 -15.31
N GLU A 139 19.07 -4.35 -15.28
CA GLU A 139 17.95 -5.17 -15.75
C GLU A 139 16.65 -4.84 -15.00
N LEU A 140 16.66 -4.93 -13.66
CA LEU A 140 15.47 -4.64 -12.83
C LEU A 140 14.92 -3.23 -13.03
N LYS A 141 15.79 -2.26 -13.33
CA LYS A 141 15.36 -0.91 -13.67
C LYS A 141 14.71 -0.84 -15.05
N ALA A 142 15.29 -1.52 -16.04
CA ALA A 142 14.71 -1.59 -17.37
C ALA A 142 13.32 -2.22 -17.29
N ASP A 143 13.18 -3.35 -16.58
CA ASP A 143 11.91 -4.05 -16.35
C ASP A 143 10.89 -3.14 -15.66
N PHE A 144 11.31 -2.36 -14.65
CA PHE A 144 10.46 -1.38 -13.99
C PHE A 144 9.90 -0.34 -14.97
N PHE A 145 10.78 0.30 -15.75
CA PHE A 145 10.35 1.37 -16.66
C PHE A 145 9.52 0.81 -17.81
N GLU A 146 9.87 -0.37 -18.36
CA GLU A 146 9.08 -1.05 -19.37
C GLU A 146 7.66 -1.34 -18.86
N ALA A 147 7.53 -1.93 -17.67
CA ALA A 147 6.22 -2.21 -17.07
C ALA A 147 5.43 -0.92 -16.80
N LEU A 148 6.09 0.14 -16.33
CA LEU A 148 5.48 1.44 -16.06
C LEU A 148 4.94 2.10 -17.34
N GLU A 149 5.73 2.14 -18.41
CA GLU A 149 5.30 2.71 -19.71
C GLU A 149 4.20 1.88 -20.36
N ALA A 150 4.21 0.56 -20.16
CA ALA A 150 3.14 -0.34 -20.61
C ALA A 150 1.86 -0.22 -19.75
N GLY A 151 1.86 0.57 -18.67
CA GLY A 151 0.74 0.66 -17.72
C GLY A 151 0.51 -0.61 -16.90
N THR A 152 1.47 -1.55 -16.91
CA THR A 152 1.43 -2.78 -16.10
C THR A 152 1.98 -2.47 -14.71
N LEU A 153 1.11 -1.99 -13.82
CA LEU A 153 1.53 -1.46 -12.52
C LEU A 153 1.56 -2.52 -11.40
N ALA A 154 0.68 -3.52 -11.49
CA ALA A 154 0.42 -4.52 -10.46
C ALA A 154 0.70 -5.95 -10.98
N GLY A 155 0.72 -6.92 -10.06
CA GLY A 155 1.04 -8.31 -10.37
C GLY A 155 2.55 -8.59 -10.54
N PRO A 156 2.94 -9.86 -10.79
CA PRO A 156 4.34 -10.31 -10.69
C PRO A 156 5.32 -9.62 -11.65
N ALA A 157 4.85 -9.22 -12.82
CA ALA A 157 5.63 -8.48 -13.82
C ALA A 157 5.39 -6.96 -13.75
N GLY A 158 4.58 -6.49 -12.80
CA GLY A 158 4.20 -5.09 -12.69
C GLY A 158 5.30 -4.20 -12.13
N ALA A 159 5.23 -2.91 -12.45
CA ALA A 159 6.19 -1.91 -12.00
C ALA A 159 6.34 -1.88 -10.46
N GLY A 160 5.26 -2.08 -9.70
CA GLY A 160 5.32 -2.18 -8.23
C GLY A 160 6.22 -3.30 -7.74
N GLU A 161 6.09 -4.48 -8.36
CA GLU A 161 6.89 -5.66 -8.04
C GLU A 161 8.36 -5.52 -8.45
N GLN A 162 8.63 -4.90 -9.61
CA GLN A 162 10.00 -4.62 -10.03
C GLN A 162 10.68 -3.60 -9.10
N LEU A 163 9.97 -2.56 -8.67
CA LEU A 163 10.50 -1.61 -7.70
C LEU A 163 10.78 -2.28 -6.35
N ARG A 164 9.85 -3.11 -5.86
CA ARG A 164 10.05 -3.90 -4.63
C ARG A 164 11.29 -4.79 -4.74
N THR A 165 11.45 -5.48 -5.86
CA THR A 165 12.61 -6.33 -6.12
C THR A 165 13.91 -5.52 -6.15
N LEU A 166 13.89 -4.34 -6.78
CA LEU A 166 15.04 -3.45 -6.81
C LEU A 166 15.44 -2.96 -5.41
N VAL A 167 14.46 -2.55 -4.59
CA VAL A 167 14.68 -2.10 -3.21
C VAL A 167 15.20 -3.24 -2.33
N THR A 168 14.63 -4.43 -2.43
CA THR A 168 15.11 -5.62 -1.68
C THR A 168 16.49 -6.09 -2.12
N ALA A 169 16.89 -5.76 -3.36
CA ALA A 169 18.24 -5.97 -3.88
C ALA A 169 19.25 -4.89 -3.45
N ASP A 170 18.94 -4.08 -2.42
CA ASP A 170 19.84 -3.09 -1.84
C ASP A 170 20.27 -2.00 -2.84
N TYR A 171 19.41 -1.69 -3.83
CA TYR A 171 19.67 -0.61 -4.79
C TYR A 171 19.70 0.75 -4.08
N LEU A 172 20.68 1.58 -4.44
CA LEU A 172 20.97 2.87 -3.79
C LEU A 172 20.98 4.02 -4.81
N GLY A 173 20.31 3.89 -5.94
CA GLY A 173 20.18 4.98 -6.92
C GLY A 173 19.28 6.10 -6.40
N VAL A 174 19.66 7.35 -6.67
CA VAL A 174 18.85 8.53 -6.33
C VAL A 174 17.58 8.64 -7.19
N ASP A 175 17.61 7.99 -8.35
CA ASP A 175 16.47 7.79 -9.25
C ASP A 175 15.35 6.95 -8.62
N LEU A 176 15.58 6.28 -7.49
CA LEU A 176 14.50 5.69 -6.69
C LEU A 176 13.40 6.73 -6.34
N ALA A 177 13.75 8.00 -6.15
CA ALA A 177 12.78 9.05 -5.87
C ALA A 177 11.83 9.27 -7.07
N GLU A 178 12.38 9.31 -8.28
CA GLU A 178 11.61 9.44 -9.51
C GLU A 178 10.74 8.18 -9.74
N MET A 179 11.35 7.00 -9.63
CA MET A 179 10.64 5.72 -9.79
C MET A 179 9.45 5.63 -8.84
N GLY A 180 9.66 5.96 -7.56
CA GLY A 180 8.60 6.00 -6.55
C GLY A 180 7.47 6.97 -6.92
N THR A 181 7.83 8.21 -7.25
CA THR A 181 6.85 9.26 -7.62
C THR A 181 6.02 8.86 -8.83
N ARG A 182 6.65 8.30 -9.87
CA ARG A 182 5.97 7.90 -11.10
C ARG A 182 5.05 6.70 -10.86
N LEU A 183 5.52 5.68 -10.15
CA LEU A 183 4.69 4.53 -9.76
C LEU A 183 3.50 4.97 -8.90
N SER A 184 3.75 5.82 -7.90
CA SER A 184 2.70 6.31 -7.01
C SER A 184 1.62 7.08 -7.78
N THR A 185 2.04 7.95 -8.70
CA THR A 185 1.11 8.74 -9.52
C THR A 185 0.30 7.87 -10.47
N ALA A 186 0.96 6.95 -11.19
CA ALA A 186 0.29 6.03 -12.09
C ALA A 186 -0.70 5.12 -11.33
N SER A 187 -0.28 4.58 -10.19
CA SER A 187 -1.11 3.67 -9.38
C SER A 187 -2.32 4.38 -8.80
N ARG A 188 -2.19 5.63 -8.34
CA ARG A 188 -3.33 6.44 -7.90
C ARG A 188 -4.33 6.69 -9.03
N ALA A 189 -3.85 7.09 -10.20
CA ALA A 189 -4.71 7.36 -11.34
C ALA A 189 -5.49 6.11 -11.78
N SER A 190 -4.81 4.97 -11.87
CA SER A 190 -5.45 3.70 -12.24
C SER A 190 -6.41 3.18 -11.15
N ALA A 191 -6.06 3.33 -9.86
CA ALA A 191 -6.96 2.96 -8.77
C ALA A 191 -8.22 3.84 -8.73
N GLU A 192 -8.07 5.14 -8.98
CA GLU A 192 -9.18 6.08 -9.08
C GLU A 192 -10.13 5.72 -10.23
N ASP A 193 -9.60 5.34 -11.40
CA ASP A 193 -10.44 4.88 -12.52
C ASP A 193 -11.31 3.67 -12.13
N VAL A 194 -10.69 2.64 -11.53
CA VAL A 194 -11.40 1.45 -11.05
C VAL A 194 -12.47 1.83 -10.03
N HIS A 195 -12.13 2.71 -9.09
CA HIS A 195 -13.04 3.21 -8.07
C HIS A 195 -14.24 3.97 -8.68
N GLN A 196 -14.00 4.90 -9.61
CA GLN A 196 -15.05 5.67 -10.27
C GLN A 196 -15.99 4.80 -11.11
N ARG A 197 -15.45 3.79 -11.80
CA ARG A 197 -16.24 2.80 -12.55
C ARG A 197 -17.10 1.95 -11.62
N ALA A 198 -16.54 1.53 -10.49
CA ALA A 198 -17.28 0.82 -9.45
C ALA A 198 -18.42 1.66 -8.85
N LEU A 199 -18.16 2.96 -8.58
CA LEU A 199 -19.19 3.90 -8.09
C LEU A 199 -20.33 4.09 -9.09
N LYS A 200 -20.04 4.07 -10.40
CA LYS A 200 -21.05 4.15 -11.46
C LYS A 200 -21.84 2.86 -11.66
N GLY A 201 -21.54 1.81 -10.89
CA GLY A 201 -22.23 0.52 -10.98
C GLY A 201 -21.81 -0.33 -12.18
N GLU A 202 -20.63 -0.09 -12.76
CA GLU A 202 -20.08 -0.94 -13.81
C GLU A 202 -19.81 -2.36 -13.28
N ALA A 203 -20.07 -3.38 -14.09
CA ALA A 203 -19.82 -4.78 -13.75
C ALA A 203 -18.32 -5.12 -13.84
N LEU A 204 -17.56 -4.76 -12.80
CA LEU A 204 -16.14 -5.09 -12.68
C LEU A 204 -15.93 -6.51 -12.17
N THR A 205 -14.92 -7.20 -12.70
CA THR A 205 -14.53 -8.53 -12.22
C THR A 205 -13.87 -8.46 -10.85
N THR A 206 -13.89 -9.57 -10.11
CA THR A 206 -13.19 -9.68 -8.81
C THR A 206 -11.70 -9.36 -8.94
N GLU A 207 -11.08 -9.76 -10.05
CA GLU A 207 -9.69 -9.45 -10.35
C GLU A 207 -9.47 -7.95 -10.53
N GLN A 208 -10.29 -7.26 -11.31
CA GLN A 208 -10.19 -5.80 -11.49
C GLN A 208 -10.31 -5.05 -10.16
N LEU A 209 -11.23 -5.46 -9.29
CA LEU A 209 -11.40 -4.86 -7.96
C LEU A 209 -10.18 -5.10 -7.05
N ARG A 210 -9.63 -6.33 -7.07
CA ARG A 210 -8.41 -6.67 -6.32
C ARG A 210 -7.20 -5.88 -6.83
N THR A 211 -7.04 -5.77 -8.14
CA THR A 211 -6.00 -4.94 -8.76
C THR A 211 -6.16 -3.49 -8.33
N GLY A 212 -7.37 -2.93 -8.36
CA GLY A 212 -7.64 -1.59 -7.84
C GLY A 212 -7.19 -1.40 -6.39
N ARG A 213 -7.45 -2.39 -5.52
CA ARG A 213 -6.99 -2.38 -4.13
C ARG A 213 -5.46 -2.45 -4.01
N GLU A 214 -4.82 -3.31 -4.80
CA GLU A 214 -3.36 -3.46 -4.85
C GLU A 214 -2.68 -2.17 -5.32
N LEU A 215 -3.25 -1.48 -6.31
CA LEU A 215 -2.76 -0.19 -6.80
C LEU A 215 -2.77 0.90 -5.72
N LEU A 216 -3.76 0.90 -4.82
CA LEU A 216 -3.78 1.81 -3.67
C LEU A 216 -2.63 1.51 -2.69
N ASP A 217 -2.25 0.23 -2.52
CA ASP A 217 -1.10 -0.13 -1.70
C ASP A 217 0.21 0.29 -2.38
N TRP A 218 0.37 0.03 -3.69
CA TRP A 218 1.54 0.51 -4.44
C TRP A 218 1.67 2.03 -4.40
N ALA A 219 0.57 2.76 -4.52
CA ALA A 219 0.54 4.20 -4.41
C ALA A 219 1.09 4.71 -3.08
N LYS A 220 0.67 4.08 -1.98
CA LYS A 220 1.09 4.39 -0.62
C LYS A 220 2.55 4.02 -0.36
N ASP A 221 2.98 2.85 -0.83
CA ASP A 221 4.30 2.32 -0.52
C ASP A 221 5.43 2.96 -1.34
N SER A 222 5.10 3.62 -2.46
CA SER A 222 6.07 4.26 -3.35
C SER A 222 6.06 5.79 -3.32
N GLY A 223 5.17 6.39 -2.53
CA GLY A 223 5.04 7.85 -2.45
C GLY A 223 4.14 8.30 -1.32
N GLU A 224 3.35 9.33 -1.59
CA GLU A 224 2.42 9.89 -0.62
C GLU A 224 1.06 9.19 -0.68
N ALA A 225 0.53 8.82 0.48
CA ALA A 225 -0.81 8.26 0.59
C ALA A 225 -1.86 9.30 0.19
N ALA A 226 -2.75 8.94 -0.73
CA ALA A 226 -3.90 9.79 -1.04
C ALA A 226 -4.88 9.78 0.16
N PRO A 227 -5.41 10.93 0.60
CA PRO A 227 -6.29 11.00 1.76
C PRO A 227 -7.53 10.10 1.68
N GLN A 228 -8.05 9.88 0.47
CA GLN A 228 -9.24 9.05 0.24
C GLN A 228 -8.93 7.57 0.00
N ALA A 229 -7.66 7.20 -0.20
CA ALA A 229 -7.26 5.83 -0.51
C ALA A 229 -7.74 4.78 0.50
N PRO A 230 -7.73 5.03 1.84
CA PRO A 230 -8.25 4.06 2.80
C PRO A 230 -9.75 3.77 2.59
N ALA A 231 -10.55 4.80 2.32
CA ALA A 231 -11.99 4.64 2.09
C ALA A 231 -12.27 3.93 0.76
N GLN A 232 -11.51 4.26 -0.29
CA GLN A 232 -11.58 3.60 -1.59
C GLN A 232 -11.23 2.10 -1.48
N GLY A 233 -10.15 1.77 -0.75
CA GLY A 233 -9.74 0.38 -0.54
C GLY A 233 -10.81 -0.44 0.16
N LEU A 234 -11.40 0.08 1.25
CA LEU A 234 -12.50 -0.56 1.96
C LEU A 234 -13.72 -0.79 1.06
N PHE A 235 -14.03 0.18 0.19
CA PHE A 235 -15.12 0.05 -0.77
C PHE A 235 -14.87 -1.07 -1.79
N LEU A 236 -13.68 -1.11 -2.41
CA LEU A 236 -13.32 -2.16 -3.37
C LEU A 236 -13.32 -3.55 -2.72
N GLU A 237 -12.79 -3.67 -1.49
CA GLU A 237 -12.85 -4.90 -0.71
C GLU A 237 -14.30 -5.32 -0.40
N GLY A 238 -15.18 -4.36 -0.08
CA GLY A 238 -16.60 -4.61 0.14
C GLY A 238 -17.30 -5.18 -1.09
N LEU A 239 -16.97 -4.66 -2.29
CA LEU A 239 -17.49 -5.21 -3.55
C LEU A 239 -16.99 -6.63 -3.82
N VAL A 240 -15.71 -6.91 -3.54
CA VAL A 240 -15.15 -8.27 -3.64
C VAL A 240 -15.88 -9.24 -2.70
N ALA A 241 -16.13 -8.83 -1.45
CA ALA A 241 -16.88 -9.63 -0.48
C ALA A 241 -18.31 -9.92 -0.97
N LEU A 242 -18.99 -8.91 -1.54
CA LEU A 242 -20.35 -9.05 -2.06
C LEU A 242 -20.45 -9.99 -3.28
N GLN A 243 -19.42 -9.96 -4.16
CA GLN A 243 -19.26 -10.92 -5.26
C GLN A 243 -19.00 -12.33 -4.75
N GLY A 244 -18.24 -12.46 -3.65
CA GLY A 244 -17.99 -13.72 -2.93
C GLY A 244 -19.16 -14.22 -2.08
N ASN A 245 -20.34 -13.60 -2.15
CA ASN A 245 -21.53 -13.92 -1.36
C ASN A 245 -21.38 -13.71 0.16
N ASP A 246 -20.38 -12.93 0.58
CA ASP A 246 -20.21 -12.47 1.96
C ASP A 246 -20.88 -11.11 2.16
N SER A 247 -22.21 -11.11 2.17
CA SER A 247 -23.00 -9.89 2.34
C SER A 247 -22.79 -9.21 3.69
N LYS A 248 -22.50 -9.98 4.75
CA LYS A 248 -22.28 -9.42 6.09
C LYS A 248 -20.91 -8.75 6.20
N GLY A 249 -19.85 -9.38 5.65
CA GLY A 249 -18.54 -8.75 5.55
C GLY A 249 -18.57 -7.49 4.68
N ALA A 250 -19.27 -7.55 3.55
CA ALA A 250 -19.46 -6.40 2.66
C ALA A 250 -20.14 -5.22 3.36
N GLU A 251 -21.22 -5.44 4.12
CA GLU A 251 -21.89 -4.39 4.90
C GLU A 251 -20.93 -3.66 5.84
N GLY A 252 -20.15 -4.42 6.61
CA GLY A 252 -19.19 -3.85 7.55
C GLY A 252 -18.06 -3.07 6.87
N LEU A 253 -17.62 -3.51 5.69
CA LEU A 253 -16.61 -2.80 4.89
C LEU A 253 -17.17 -1.48 4.34
N PHE A 254 -18.39 -1.49 3.80
CA PHE A 254 -19.05 -0.28 3.31
C PHE A 254 -19.36 0.72 4.43
N ALA A 255 -19.74 0.25 5.62
CA ALA A 255 -19.93 1.11 6.79
C ALA A 255 -18.63 1.85 7.18
N LYS A 256 -17.49 1.13 7.17
CA LYS A 256 -16.17 1.72 7.43
C LYS A 256 -15.78 2.70 6.32
N ALA A 257 -16.03 2.36 5.05
CA ALA A 257 -15.77 3.25 3.92
C ALA A 257 -16.58 4.54 4.02
N ALA A 258 -17.88 4.45 4.32
CA ALA A 258 -18.77 5.59 4.51
C ALA A 258 -18.36 6.47 5.69
N SER A 259 -17.88 5.87 6.78
CA SER A 259 -17.35 6.62 7.93
C SER A 259 -16.05 7.36 7.60
N ALA A 260 -15.17 6.73 6.81
CA ALA A 260 -13.89 7.31 6.40
C ALA A 260 -14.04 8.42 5.34
N ALA A 261 -15.09 8.37 4.50
CA ALA A 261 -15.40 9.41 3.53
C ALA A 261 -16.91 9.74 3.53
N PRO A 262 -17.39 10.54 4.51
CA PRO A 262 -18.82 10.84 4.65
C PRO A 262 -19.44 11.54 3.44
N GLY A 263 -18.64 12.26 2.65
CA GLY A 263 -19.08 12.94 1.43
C GLY A 263 -19.42 12.01 0.26
N VAL A 264 -19.01 10.74 0.30
CA VAL A 264 -19.30 9.76 -0.76
C VAL A 264 -20.57 9.00 -0.40
N THR A 265 -21.71 9.46 -0.91
CA THR A 265 -23.04 8.90 -0.63
C THR A 265 -23.18 7.44 -1.05
N GLU A 266 -22.56 7.06 -2.18
CA GLU A 266 -22.64 5.71 -2.73
C GLU A 266 -22.15 4.61 -1.78
N TYR A 267 -21.22 4.90 -0.87
CA TYR A 267 -20.79 3.90 0.12
C TYR A 267 -21.94 3.45 1.03
N ARG A 268 -22.84 4.36 1.39
CA ARG A 268 -24.03 4.04 2.20
C ARG A 268 -25.07 3.27 1.39
N VAL A 269 -25.21 3.59 0.11
CA VAL A 269 -26.07 2.86 -0.82
C VAL A 269 -25.60 1.42 -0.97
N TRP A 270 -24.30 1.21 -1.18
CA TRP A 270 -23.72 -0.13 -1.30
C TRP A 270 -23.81 -0.92 0.01
N ARG A 271 -23.73 -0.25 1.16
CA ARG A 271 -24.03 -0.86 2.47
C ARG A 271 -25.47 -1.37 2.54
N ALA A 272 -26.45 -0.55 2.14
CA ALA A 272 -27.86 -0.97 2.07
C ALA A 272 -28.07 -2.11 1.06
N ALA A 273 -27.39 -2.07 -0.08
CA ALA A 273 -27.43 -3.15 -1.08
C ALA A 273 -26.87 -4.47 -0.52
N ALA A 274 -25.82 -4.42 0.30
CA ALA A 274 -25.28 -5.59 0.98
C ALA A 274 -26.30 -6.20 1.96
N LEU A 275 -27.00 -5.38 2.76
CA LEU A 275 -28.08 -5.82 3.64
C LEU A 275 -29.24 -6.46 2.86
N GLN A 276 -29.65 -5.83 1.75
CA GLN A 276 -30.68 -6.38 0.88
C GLN A 276 -30.28 -7.76 0.32
N ARG A 277 -29.02 -7.94 -0.08
CA ARG A 277 -28.50 -9.22 -0.58
C ARG A 277 -28.36 -10.28 0.52
N ALA A 278 -28.19 -9.87 1.77
CA ALA A 278 -28.32 -10.74 2.94
C ALA A 278 -29.79 -11.10 3.28
N GLY A 279 -30.77 -10.53 2.57
CA GLY A 279 -32.20 -10.73 2.81
C GLY A 279 -32.80 -9.77 3.85
N ASP A 280 -32.01 -8.86 4.43
CA ASP A 280 -32.46 -7.89 5.42
C ASP A 280 -32.92 -6.58 4.75
N LEU A 281 -34.07 -6.64 4.08
CA LEU A 281 -34.64 -5.48 3.39
C LEU A 281 -35.07 -4.36 4.36
N ARG A 282 -35.48 -4.71 5.58
CA ARG A 282 -35.86 -3.73 6.62
C ARG A 282 -34.65 -3.02 7.18
N GLY A 283 -33.56 -3.75 7.45
CA GLY A 283 -32.29 -3.15 7.85
C GLY A 283 -31.71 -2.25 6.77
N ALA A 284 -31.78 -2.67 5.49
CA ALA A 284 -31.39 -1.84 4.36
C ALA A 284 -32.16 -0.51 4.32
N LEU A 285 -33.48 -0.57 4.52
CA LEU A 285 -34.33 0.63 4.58
C LEU A 285 -33.96 1.53 5.77
N ALA A 286 -33.78 0.95 6.95
CA ALA A 286 -33.43 1.71 8.15
C ALA A 286 -32.11 2.50 7.97
N VAL A 287 -31.11 1.89 7.34
CA VAL A 287 -29.84 2.57 7.00
C VAL A 287 -30.09 3.72 6.01
N MET A 288 -30.85 3.47 4.95
CA MET A 288 -31.14 4.49 3.93
C MET A 288 -31.95 5.66 4.49
N GLU A 289 -32.95 5.41 5.34
CA GLU A 289 -33.74 6.48 5.96
C GLU A 289 -32.93 7.30 6.97
N ALA A 290 -32.06 6.65 7.74
CA ALA A 290 -31.24 7.34 8.73
C ALA A 290 -30.14 8.20 8.10
N GLU A 291 -29.51 7.72 7.02
CA GLU A 291 -28.30 8.35 6.48
C GLU A 291 -28.50 9.04 5.14
N LEU A 292 -29.57 8.72 4.41
CA LEU A 292 -29.90 9.23 3.08
C LEU A 292 -31.44 9.45 2.90
N PRO A 293 -32.13 10.17 3.80
CA PRO A 293 -33.60 10.28 3.77
C PRO A 293 -34.17 10.88 2.48
N GLU A 294 -33.41 11.77 1.83
CA GLU A 294 -33.83 12.46 0.60
C GLU A 294 -33.38 11.75 -0.68
N ASP A 295 -32.62 10.64 -0.59
CA ASP A 295 -32.18 9.91 -1.77
C ASP A 295 -33.38 9.18 -2.41
N PRO A 296 -33.61 9.31 -3.73
CA PRO A 296 -34.73 8.64 -4.41
C PRO A 296 -34.76 7.12 -4.22
N ARG A 297 -33.59 6.48 -4.03
CA ARG A 297 -33.48 5.04 -3.78
C ARG A 297 -34.05 4.66 -2.41
N THR A 298 -34.04 5.57 -1.44
CA THR A 298 -34.66 5.37 -0.13
C THR A 298 -36.15 5.18 -0.28
N ASP A 299 -36.83 5.99 -1.10
CA ASP A 299 -38.27 5.83 -1.31
C ASP A 299 -38.62 4.59 -2.12
N LEU A 300 -37.81 4.25 -3.13
CA LEU A 300 -37.99 2.98 -3.86
C LEU A 300 -37.88 1.78 -2.91
N LEU A 301 -36.91 1.82 -2.00
CA LEU A 301 -36.73 0.79 -0.98
C LEU A 301 -37.89 0.77 0.01
N ARG A 302 -38.40 1.94 0.43
CA ARG A 302 -39.58 2.07 1.28
C ARG A 302 -40.81 1.43 0.63
N ALA A 303 -41.08 1.77 -0.63
CA ALA A 303 -42.17 1.19 -1.40
C ALA A 303 -42.02 -0.34 -1.54
N ALA A 304 -40.80 -0.84 -1.79
CA ALA A 304 -40.53 -2.27 -1.87
C ALA A 304 -40.77 -3.00 -0.53
N VAL A 305 -40.37 -2.41 0.60
CA VAL A 305 -40.64 -2.95 1.94
C VAL A 305 -42.14 -2.93 2.26
N ALA A 306 -42.84 -1.85 1.94
CA ALA A 306 -44.27 -1.71 2.15
C ALA A 306 -45.07 -2.74 1.35
N GLN A 307 -44.73 -2.91 0.06
CA GLN A 307 -45.35 -3.91 -0.81
C GLN A 307 -45.15 -5.35 -0.32
N ARG A 308 -44.00 -5.66 0.30
CA ARG A 308 -43.76 -6.96 0.95
C ARG A 308 -44.56 -7.14 2.25
N THR A 309 -45.01 -6.06 2.85
CA THR A 309 -45.78 -6.07 4.11
C THR A 309 -47.26 -6.30 3.83
N SER A 310 -47.86 -5.49 2.94
CA SER A 310 -49.23 -5.69 2.44
C SER A 310 -49.44 -5.00 1.08
N LYS A 311 -50.49 -5.38 0.36
CA LYS A 311 -50.84 -4.72 -0.92
C LYS A 311 -51.29 -3.27 -0.67
N GLU A 312 -52.01 -3.06 0.42
CA GLU A 312 -52.54 -1.77 0.84
C GLU A 312 -51.42 -0.80 1.21
N ASP A 313 -50.41 -1.25 1.97
CA ASP A 313 -49.26 -0.41 2.33
C ASP A 313 -48.39 -0.09 1.12
N GLY A 314 -48.19 -1.07 0.23
CA GLY A 314 -47.52 -0.83 -1.05
C GLY A 314 -48.24 0.21 -1.91
N ALA A 315 -49.57 0.13 -2.01
CA ALA A 315 -50.37 1.10 -2.76
C ALA A 315 -50.28 2.52 -2.17
N ARG A 316 -50.34 2.66 -0.84
CA ARG A 316 -50.18 3.94 -0.15
C ARG A 316 -48.82 4.59 -0.40
N GLU A 317 -47.74 3.81 -0.33
CA GLU A 317 -46.40 4.35 -0.57
C GLU A 317 -46.18 4.76 -2.04
N LEU A 318 -46.74 3.99 -2.99
CA LEU A 318 -46.73 4.38 -4.41
C LEU A 318 -47.54 5.66 -4.65
N GLU A 319 -48.70 5.80 -3.99
CA GLU A 319 -49.51 7.03 -4.06
C GLU A 319 -48.74 8.24 -3.51
N ARG A 320 -48.09 8.10 -2.35
CA ARG A 320 -47.21 9.15 -1.79
C ARG A 320 -46.11 9.55 -2.77
N LEU A 321 -45.45 8.58 -3.39
CA LEU A 321 -44.36 8.82 -4.34
C LEU A 321 -44.83 9.55 -5.60
N LEU A 322 -45.95 9.12 -6.19
CA LEU A 322 -46.45 9.66 -7.44
C LEU A 322 -47.12 11.04 -7.26
N PHE A 323 -47.84 11.25 -6.16
CA PHE A 323 -48.75 12.40 -6.02
C PHE A 323 -48.36 13.40 -4.94
N GLN A 324 -47.66 12.99 -3.88
CA GLN A 324 -47.34 13.89 -2.77
C GLN A 324 -45.94 14.49 -2.86
N ARG A 325 -44.97 13.78 -3.46
CA ARG A 325 -43.59 14.27 -3.58
C ARG A 325 -43.37 15.23 -4.76
N TYR A 326 -44.17 15.11 -5.82
CA TYR A 326 -44.11 15.97 -7.01
C TYR A 326 -45.23 17.02 -7.05
N ALA A 327 -46.01 17.17 -5.99
CA ALA A 327 -46.96 18.26 -5.87
C ALA A 327 -46.18 19.59 -5.90
N ALA A 328 -46.46 20.45 -6.89
CA ALA A 328 -45.84 21.76 -7.00
C ALA A 328 -46.02 22.53 -5.68
N PRO A 329 -45.01 23.29 -5.20
CA PRO A 329 -45.19 24.12 -4.02
C PRO A 329 -46.39 25.05 -4.24
N PRO A 330 -47.25 25.26 -3.23
CA PRO A 330 -48.41 26.10 -3.39
C PRO A 330 -47.96 27.49 -3.84
N SER A 331 -48.47 27.94 -4.98
CA SER A 331 -48.25 29.27 -5.53
C SER A 331 -48.60 30.31 -4.47
N ARG A 332 -47.60 31.06 -3.99
CA ARG A 332 -47.80 32.27 -3.20
C ARG A 332 -47.95 33.47 -4.12
#